data_AF-A0A9E3BBF4-F1
#
_entry.id   AF-A0A9E3BBF4-F1
#
_cell.length_a   1.000
_cell.length_b   1.000
_cell.length_c   1.000
_cell.angle_alpha   90.00
_cell.angle_beta   90.00
_cell.angle_gamma   90.00
#
_symmetry.space_group_name_H-M   'P 1'
#
loop_
_entity.id
_entity.type
_entity.pdbx_description
1 polymer ?
#
loop_
_entity_poly.entity_id
_entity_poly.type
_entity_poly.pdbx_seq_one_letter_code
_entity_poly.pdbx_strand_id
1 'polypeptide(L)'
;MQRRLQVASHLELLFSDEELCGWSLFHPAEFVVDGWEEPSLDERDEGFPGLLYEYMALVTDPYIELMEDKDAEILAALQNLYARIIADSKASRRRTILRAAVADKLDRFYDLEIN
;
A
#
# COMPACT_ATOMS: atom_id res chain seq x y z
N MET A 1 -2.71 -24.93 -18.59
CA MET A 1 -2.83 -23.74 -19.50
C MET A 1 -3.15 -22.53 -18.65
N GLN A 2 -2.34 -21.47 -18.66
CA GLN A 2 -2.62 -20.28 -17.86
C GLN A 2 -3.67 -19.41 -18.56
N ARG A 3 -4.75 -19.07 -17.85
CA ARG A 3 -5.83 -18.20 -18.36
C ARG A 3 -5.98 -16.98 -17.45
N ARG A 4 -6.33 -15.84 -18.06
CA ARG A 4 -6.67 -14.60 -17.35
C ARG A 4 -8.09 -14.22 -17.74
N LEU A 5 -8.92 -13.93 -16.74
CA LEU A 5 -10.30 -13.51 -16.93
C LEU A 5 -10.47 -12.12 -16.34
N GLN A 6 -10.73 -11.13 -17.19
CA GLN A 6 -11.09 -9.79 -16.72
C GLN A 6 -12.54 -9.81 -16.20
N VAL A 7 -12.72 -9.50 -14.92
CA VAL A 7 -14.05 -9.53 -14.26
C VAL A 7 -14.59 -8.14 -13.95
N ALA A 8 -13.72 -7.14 -13.89
CA ALA A 8 -14.07 -5.73 -13.77
C ALA A 8 -13.00 -4.84 -14.42
N SER A 9 -13.25 -3.53 -14.48
CA SER A 9 -12.21 -2.55 -14.81
C SER A 9 -11.05 -2.72 -13.83
N HIS A 10 -9.85 -2.90 -14.36
CA HIS A 10 -8.63 -3.07 -13.59
C HIS A 10 -8.52 -4.34 -12.72
N LEU A 11 -9.46 -5.30 -12.79
CA LEU A 11 -9.39 -6.55 -12.03
C LEU A 11 -9.39 -7.78 -12.94
N GLU A 12 -8.35 -8.60 -12.81
CA GLU A 12 -8.21 -9.89 -13.48
C GLU A 12 -8.19 -11.03 -12.46
N LEU A 13 -8.82 -12.15 -12.79
CA LEU A 13 -8.67 -13.43 -12.10
C LEU A 13 -7.70 -14.32 -12.89
N LEU A 14 -6.82 -15.00 -12.18
CA LEU A 14 -5.76 -15.85 -12.73
C LEU A 14 -6.10 -17.33 -12.49
N PHE A 15 -6.10 -18.11 -13.57
CA PHE A 15 -6.41 -19.54 -13.51
C PHE A 15 -5.25 -20.40 -14.03
N SER A 16 -5.01 -21.53 -13.37
CA SER A 16 -4.18 -22.62 -13.86
C SER A 16 -4.97 -23.92 -13.79
N ASP A 17 -4.98 -24.67 -14.89
CA ASP A 17 -5.65 -25.98 -14.98
C ASP A 17 -7.11 -25.97 -14.48
N GLU A 18 -7.82 -24.90 -14.87
CA GLU A 18 -9.23 -24.63 -14.52
C GLU A 18 -9.50 -24.25 -13.05
N GLU A 19 -8.46 -24.16 -12.24
CA GLU A 19 -8.54 -23.70 -10.85
C GLU A 19 -8.19 -22.22 -10.71
N LEU A 20 -8.89 -21.51 -9.82
CA LEU A 20 -8.57 -20.12 -9.47
C LEU A 20 -7.31 -20.09 -8.60
N CYS A 21 -6.25 -19.47 -9.10
CA CYS A 21 -4.95 -19.41 -8.42
C CYS A 21 -4.64 -18.01 -7.86
N GLY A 22 -5.37 -16.98 -8.27
CA GLY A 22 -5.14 -15.63 -7.78
C GLY A 22 -5.90 -14.55 -8.54
N TRP A 23 -5.54 -13.31 -8.28
CA TRP A 23 -6.11 -12.13 -8.91
C TRP A 23 -5.04 -11.04 -9.06
N SER A 24 -5.31 -10.08 -9.93
CA SER A 24 -4.43 -8.93 -10.20
C SER A 24 -5.27 -7.66 -10.29
N LEU A 25 -4.85 -6.62 -9.56
CA LEU A 25 -5.44 -5.29 -9.60
C LEU A 25 -4.47 -4.31 -10.28
N PHE A 26 -4.94 -3.65 -11.34
CA PHE A 26 -4.20 -2.59 -12.03
C PHE A 26 -4.49 -1.24 -11.39
N HIS A 27 -3.51 -0.34 -11.40
CA HIS A 27 -3.63 1.00 -10.82
C HIS A 27 -4.19 1.00 -9.37
N PRO A 28 -3.63 0.20 -8.45
CA PRO A 28 -4.18 0.05 -7.08
C PRO A 28 -4.28 1.38 -6.33
N ALA A 29 -3.45 2.35 -6.69
CA ALA A 29 -3.47 3.71 -6.17
C ALA A 29 -4.82 4.43 -6.34
N GLU A 30 -5.59 4.09 -7.38
CA GLU A 30 -6.91 4.68 -7.62
C GLU A 30 -7.96 4.18 -6.62
N PHE A 31 -7.75 3.00 -6.04
CA PHE A 31 -8.71 2.28 -5.19
C PHE A 31 -8.43 2.40 -3.70
N VAL A 32 -7.41 3.17 -3.29
CA VAL A 32 -7.15 3.40 -1.86
C VAL A 32 -8.21 4.33 -1.29
N VAL A 33 -8.99 3.80 -0.35
CA VAL A 33 -10.09 4.47 0.34
C VAL A 33 -10.11 4.06 1.81
N ASP A 34 -10.95 4.71 2.61
CA ASP A 34 -11.18 4.34 4.00
C ASP A 34 -12.47 3.52 4.11
N GLY A 35 -12.37 2.29 4.63
CA GLY A 35 -13.54 1.40 4.78
C GLY A 35 -14.21 0.97 3.47
N TRP A 36 -15.53 1.18 3.36
CA TRP A 36 -16.38 0.69 2.26
C TRP A 36 -16.79 1.81 1.28
N GLU A 37 -15.94 2.81 1.10
CA GLU A 37 -16.23 3.95 0.24
C GLU A 37 -15.95 3.67 -1.23
N GLU A 38 -16.60 4.45 -2.10
CA GLU A 38 -16.24 4.48 -3.52
C GLU A 38 -15.00 5.36 -3.73
N PRO A 39 -14.04 4.93 -4.58
CA PRO A 39 -12.87 5.75 -4.86
C PRO A 39 -13.22 7.03 -5.60
N SER A 40 -12.65 8.16 -5.15
CA SER A 40 -12.83 9.44 -5.83
C SER A 40 -12.05 9.47 -7.15
N LEU A 41 -12.76 9.75 -8.25
CA LEU A 41 -12.18 9.93 -9.58
C LEU A 41 -11.54 11.31 -9.78
N ASP A 42 -11.86 12.27 -8.90
CA ASP A 42 -11.43 13.67 -9.03
C ASP A 42 -10.09 13.96 -8.33
N GLU A 43 -9.66 13.08 -7.43
CA GLU A 43 -8.42 13.25 -6.70
C GLU A 43 -7.24 12.74 -7.53
N ARG A 44 -6.58 13.63 -8.28
CA ARG A 44 -5.32 13.31 -8.97
C ARG A 44 -4.12 13.67 -8.10
N ASP A 45 -3.47 12.64 -7.58
CA ASP A 45 -2.23 12.74 -6.82
C ASP A 45 -1.13 11.94 -7.54
N GLU A 46 -0.39 12.61 -8.41
CA GLU A 46 0.62 11.97 -9.27
C GLU A 46 1.78 11.36 -8.47
N GLY A 47 2.04 11.87 -7.26
CA GLY A 47 3.09 11.34 -6.38
C GLY A 47 2.66 10.12 -5.57
N PHE A 48 1.35 9.95 -5.34
CA PHE A 48 0.82 8.91 -4.48
C PHE A 48 1.15 7.48 -4.92
N PRO A 49 1.06 7.09 -6.22
CA PRO A 49 1.39 5.74 -6.65
C PRO A 49 2.80 5.29 -6.26
N GLY A 50 3.78 6.20 -6.31
CA GLY A 50 5.15 5.90 -5.91
C GLY A 50 5.27 5.64 -4.41
N LEU A 51 4.62 6.46 -3.58
CA LEU A 51 4.59 6.28 -2.12
C LEU A 51 3.90 4.97 -1.73
N LEU A 52 2.80 4.63 -2.40
CA LEU A 52 2.07 3.38 -2.16
C LEU A 52 2.92 2.16 -2.54
N TYR A 53 3.59 2.20 -3.69
CA TYR A 53 4.46 1.10 -4.13
C TYR A 53 5.60 0.86 -3.13
N GLU A 54 6.25 1.93 -2.68
CA GLU A 54 7.30 1.87 -1.67
C GLU A 54 6.79 1.30 -0.34
N TYR A 55 5.60 1.71 0.11
CA TYR A 55 4.96 1.11 1.28
C TYR A 55 4.75 -0.39 1.11
N MET A 56 4.11 -0.82 0.01
CA MET A 56 3.85 -2.25 -0.23
C MET A 56 5.14 -3.08 -0.27
N ALA A 57 6.21 -2.54 -0.86
CA ALA A 57 7.52 -3.19 -0.88
C ALA A 57 8.10 -3.38 0.53
N LEU A 58 7.80 -2.47 1.47
CA LEU A 58 8.25 -2.60 2.87
C LEU A 58 7.35 -3.51 3.71
N VAL A 59 6.07 -3.68 3.36
CA VAL A 59 5.10 -4.47 4.15
C VAL A 59 4.72 -5.81 3.52
N THR A 60 5.60 -6.34 2.68
CA THR A 60 5.47 -7.69 2.08
C THR A 60 6.66 -8.55 2.48
N ASP A 61 6.51 -9.85 2.41
CA ASP A 61 7.59 -10.78 2.74
C ASP A 61 8.81 -10.56 1.82
N PRO A 62 10.05 -10.62 2.36
CA PRO A 62 10.42 -11.04 3.73
C PRO A 62 10.45 -9.89 4.75
N TYR A 63 10.06 -8.66 4.40
CA TYR A 63 10.28 -7.48 5.23
C TYR A 63 9.38 -7.42 6.47
N ILE A 64 8.28 -8.17 6.49
CA ILE A 64 7.48 -8.38 7.70
C ILE A 64 8.27 -9.11 8.77
N GLU A 65 8.99 -10.18 8.41
CA GLU A 65 9.84 -10.94 9.34
C GLU A 65 10.96 -10.04 9.90
N LEU A 66 11.57 -9.22 9.04
CA LEU A 66 12.61 -8.27 9.47
C LEU A 66 12.06 -7.19 10.42
N MET A 67 10.81 -6.75 10.25
CA MET A 67 10.15 -5.84 11.20
C MET A 67 9.91 -6.50 12.56
N GLU A 68 9.52 -7.78 12.59
CA GLU A 68 9.37 -8.54 13.84
C GLU A 68 10.68 -8.63 14.62
N ASP A 69 11.81 -8.75 13.90
CA ASP A 69 13.17 -8.73 14.45
C ASP A 69 13.69 -7.32 14.78
N LYS A 70 12.86 -6.28 14.62
CA LYS A 70 13.20 -4.86 14.83
C LYS A 70 14.39 -4.39 13.98
N ASP A 71 14.46 -4.80 12.73
CA ASP A 71 15.51 -4.38 11.80
C ASP A 71 15.57 -2.84 11.65
N ALA A 72 16.78 -2.29 11.76
CA ALA A 72 17.01 -0.85 11.78
C ALA A 72 16.93 -0.19 10.39
N GLU A 73 17.24 -0.93 9.32
CA GLU A 73 17.15 -0.41 7.95
C GLU A 73 15.68 -0.26 7.54
N ILE A 74 14.84 -1.25 7.89
CA ILE A 74 13.40 -1.18 7.64
C ILE A 74 12.75 -0.06 8.46
N LEU A 75 13.15 0.10 9.73
CA LEU A 75 12.71 1.23 10.56
C LEU A 75 13.03 2.56 9.89
N ALA A 76 14.28 2.75 9.46
CA ALA A 76 14.71 3.99 8.81
C ALA A 76 13.96 4.24 7.50
N ALA A 77 13.67 3.19 6.72
CA ALA A 77 12.89 3.28 5.50
C ALA A 77 11.44 3.72 5.77
N LEU A 78 10.78 3.12 6.77
CA LEU A 78 9.42 3.50 7.17
C LEU A 78 9.35 4.95 7.68
N GLN A 79 10.32 5.37 8.50
CA GLN A 79 10.40 6.76 8.98
C GLN A 79 10.64 7.76 7.84
N ASN A 80 11.50 7.41 6.86
CA ASN A 80 11.73 8.25 5.68
C ASN A 80 10.45 8.38 4.84
N LEU A 81 9.76 7.26 4.61
CA LEU A 81 8.49 7.24 3.90
C LEU A 81 7.44 8.10 4.62
N TYR A 82 7.31 7.95 5.94
CA TYR A 82 6.42 8.79 6.76
C TYR A 82 6.73 10.27 6.58
N ALA A 83 8.00 10.67 6.70
CA ALA A 83 8.46 12.04 6.55
C ALA A 83 8.12 12.63 5.16
N ARG A 84 8.27 11.84 4.09
CA ARG A 84 7.92 12.25 2.73
C ARG A 84 6.42 12.41 2.52
N ILE A 85 5.61 11.56 3.14
CA ILE A 85 4.15 11.67 3.07
C ILE A 85 3.68 12.98 3.72
N ILE A 86 4.25 13.37 4.87
CA ILE A 86 3.85 14.59 5.60
C ILE A 86 4.47 15.88 5.05
N ALA A 87 5.60 15.81 4.34
CA ALA A 87 6.30 16.99 3.82
C ALA A 87 5.52 17.70 2.70
N ASP A 88 4.64 16.98 2.00
CA ASP A 88 3.79 17.55 0.96
C ASP A 88 2.52 18.16 1.58
N SER A 89 2.37 19.47 1.48
CA SER A 89 1.28 20.23 2.09
C SER A 89 -0.09 19.95 1.45
N LYS A 90 -0.13 19.27 0.30
CA LYS A 90 -1.37 18.79 -0.31
C LYS A 90 -1.72 17.41 0.24
N ALA A 91 -2.22 17.38 1.47
CA ALA A 91 -2.74 16.15 2.06
C ALA A 91 -4.00 15.70 1.33
N SER A 92 -3.82 14.85 0.32
CA SER A 92 -4.90 14.07 -0.27
C SER A 92 -5.47 13.10 0.77
N ARG A 93 -6.73 12.69 0.57
CA ARG A 93 -7.36 11.69 1.44
C ARG A 93 -6.54 10.39 1.42
N ARG A 94 -6.11 9.99 0.22
CA ARG A 94 -5.24 8.81 0.00
C ARG A 94 -3.92 8.89 0.77
N ARG A 95 -3.25 10.06 0.78
CA ARG A 95 -2.04 10.25 1.59
C ARG A 95 -2.32 10.18 3.09
N THR A 96 -3.47 10.65 3.53
CA THR A 96 -3.88 10.52 4.94
C THR A 96 -4.03 9.05 5.34
N ILE A 97 -4.65 8.24 4.47
CA ILE A 97 -4.80 6.78 4.67
C ILE A 97 -3.43 6.11 4.70
N LEU A 98 -2.56 6.41 3.73
CA LEU A 98 -1.21 5.83 3.69
C LEU A 98 -0.37 6.25 4.90
N ARG A 99 -0.45 7.51 5.33
CA ARG A 99 0.22 8.01 6.54
C ARG A 99 -0.20 7.19 7.76
N ALA A 100 -1.50 6.97 7.94
CA ALA A 100 -2.02 6.17 9.05
C ALA A 100 -1.53 4.72 8.96
N ALA A 101 -1.48 4.13 7.76
CA ALA A 101 -0.98 2.78 7.54
C ALA A 101 0.52 2.63 7.83
N VAL A 102 1.34 3.66 7.58
CA VAL A 102 2.76 3.68 7.96
C VAL A 102 2.93 3.88 9.46
N ALA A 103 2.16 4.79 10.07
CA ALA A 103 2.18 5.02 11.52
C ALA A 103 1.81 3.74 12.29
N ASP A 104 0.80 3.01 11.85
CA ASP A 104 0.41 1.71 12.44
C ASP A 104 1.56 0.71 12.47
N LYS A 105 2.38 0.65 11.40
CA LYS A 105 3.53 -0.27 11.36
C LYS A 105 4.65 0.18 12.30
N LEU A 106 4.93 1.49 12.35
CA LEU A 106 5.92 2.07 13.25
C LEU A 106 5.54 1.87 14.72
N ASP A 107 4.26 2.04 15.06
CA ASP A 107 3.75 1.75 16.40
C ASP A 107 3.80 0.25 16.71
N ARG A 108 3.17 -0.58 15.88
CA ARG A 108 3.03 -2.02 16.13
C ARG A 108 4.35 -2.79 16.24
N PHE A 109 5.34 -2.48 15.40
CA PHE A 109 6.59 -3.24 15.36
C PHE A 109 7.74 -2.58 16.13
N TYR A 110 7.70 -1.26 16.31
CA TYR A 110 8.81 -0.49 16.87
C TYR A 110 8.44 0.35 18.10
N ASP A 111 7.19 0.29 18.56
CA ASP A 111 6.69 1.02 19.75
C ASP A 111 6.83 2.55 19.60
N LEU A 112 6.71 3.05 18.36
CA LEU A 112 6.78 4.49 18.03
C LEU A 112 5.39 5.08 17.81
N GLU A 113 4.87 5.79 18.81
CA GLU A 113 3.63 6.57 18.68
C GLU A 113 3.90 7.83 17.83
N ILE A 114 3.36 7.86 16.60
CA ILE A 114 3.47 8.99 15.69
C ILE A 114 2.07 9.51 15.34
N ASN A 115 1.84 10.82 15.55
CA ASN A 115 0.57 11.51 15.25
C ASN A 115 0.49 11.99 13.79
#